data_AF-A0A8T3Y3J7-F1
#
_entry.id   AF-A0A8T3Y3J7-F1
#
_cell.length_a   1.000
_cell.length_b   1.000
_cell.length_c   1.000
_cell.angle_alpha   90.00
_cell.angle_beta   90.00
_cell.angle_gamma   90.00
#
_symmetry.space_group_name_H-M   'P 1'
#
loop_
_entity.id
_entity.type
_entity.pdbx_description
1 polymer ?
#
loop_
_entity_poly.entity_id
_entity_poly.type
_entity_poly.pdbx_seq_one_letter_code
_entity_poly.pdbx_strand_id
1 'polypeptide(L)'
;MNVNDVAKLNELMKNLQRHGMAVTAPEAYQQAQEIMGGKKVVTLKEDEQGGIAVESVQVPGTAMIESRVNLMLDMHSKRIEQQFTTMKDTISALAMELERMKLELRRFSDTKAHKVVQVVQETQKSLKTEEKAPHPRQGNYQPGDVDIGKMFYFGHK
;
A
#
# COMPACT_ATOMS: atom_id res chain seq x y z
N MET A 1 12.41 -32.15 38.28
CA MET A 1 12.08 -30.91 37.54
C MET A 1 11.12 -30.11 38.39
N ASN A 2 11.38 -28.82 38.60
CA ASN A 2 10.43 -27.98 39.30
C ASN A 2 9.27 -27.60 38.37
N VAL A 3 8.10 -27.29 38.94
CA VAL A 3 6.91 -26.85 38.18
C VAL A 3 7.23 -25.63 37.30
N ASN A 4 8.08 -24.72 37.78
CA ASN A 4 8.56 -23.56 37.03
C ASN A 4 9.43 -23.94 35.82
N ASP A 5 10.21 -25.01 35.92
CA ASP A 5 11.03 -25.49 34.80
C ASP A 5 10.12 -26.08 33.72
N VAL A 6 9.13 -26.88 34.11
CA VAL A 6 8.15 -27.45 33.17
C VAL A 6 7.33 -26.34 32.47
N ALA A 7 6.97 -25.28 33.18
CA ALA A 7 6.28 -24.13 32.58
C ALA A 7 7.16 -23.42 31.53
N LYS A 8 8.44 -23.18 31.84
CA LYS A 8 9.41 -22.59 30.90
C LYS A 8 9.67 -23.50 29.70
N LEU A 9 9.74 -24.82 29.89
CA LEU A 9 9.90 -25.79 28.82
C LEU A 9 8.72 -25.71 27.84
N ASN A 10 7.50 -25.65 28.37
CA ASN A 10 6.28 -25.56 27.57
C ASN A 10 6.19 -24.23 26.82
N GLU A 11 6.62 -23.13 27.43
CA GLU A 11 6.67 -21.82 26.79
C GLU A 11 7.71 -21.79 25.67
N LEU A 12 8.91 -22.33 25.93
CA LEU A 12 9.98 -22.43 24.96
C LEU A 12 9.58 -23.33 23.78
N MET A 13 8.97 -24.49 24.05
CA MET A 13 8.43 -25.39 23.03
C MET A 13 7.40 -24.68 22.13
N LYS A 14 6.47 -23.92 22.72
CA LYS A 14 5.49 -23.13 21.97
C LYS A 14 6.16 -22.07 21.09
N ASN A 15 7.20 -21.41 21.60
CA ASN A 15 7.94 -20.40 20.83
C ASN A 15 8.75 -21.04 19.69
N LEU A 16 9.41 -22.17 19.93
CA LEU A 16 10.11 -22.93 18.89
C LEU A 16 9.18 -23.36 17.74
N GLN A 17 7.96 -23.76 18.06
CA GLN A 17 6.94 -24.09 17.06
C GLN A 17 6.43 -22.84 16.32
N ARG A 18 6.13 -21.76 17.03
CA ARG A 18 5.66 -20.50 16.43
C ARG A 18 6.65 -19.92 15.43
N HIS A 19 7.94 -20.06 15.71
CA HIS A 19 9.02 -19.58 14.85
C HIS A 19 9.50 -20.62 13.82
N GLY A 20 8.85 -21.78 13.73
CA GLY A 20 9.21 -22.82 12.75
C GLY A 20 10.58 -23.47 12.97
N MET A 21 11.15 -23.32 14.16
CA MET A 21 12.44 -23.94 14.54
C MET A 21 12.30 -25.46 14.73
N ALA A 22 11.14 -25.90 15.20
CA ALA A 22 10.76 -27.30 15.26
C ALA A 22 9.44 -27.52 14.48
N VAL A 23 9.45 -28.52 13.59
CA VAL A 23 8.29 -28.83 12.74
C VAL A 23 7.28 -29.68 13.50
N THR A 24 7.76 -30.47 14.47
CA THR A 24 6.94 -31.41 15.24
C THR A 24 7.05 -31.14 16.74
N ALA A 25 5.98 -31.42 17.49
CA ALA A 25 5.96 -31.33 18.94
C ALA A 25 7.08 -32.12 19.66
N PRO A 26 7.44 -33.36 19.26
CA PRO A 26 8.56 -34.08 19.88
C PRO A 26 9.92 -33.41 19.62
N GLU A 27 10.15 -32.86 18.42
CA GLU A 27 11.37 -32.13 18.07
C GLU A 27 11.50 -30.84 18.89
N ALA A 28 10.38 -30.11 19.05
CA ALA A 28 10.32 -28.89 19.86
C ALA A 28 10.62 -29.17 21.33
N TYR A 29 10.13 -30.30 21.85
CA TYR A 29 10.40 -30.74 23.21
C TYR A 29 11.87 -31.08 23.41
N GLN A 30 12.50 -31.84 22.49
CA GLN A 30 13.92 -32.15 22.55
C GLN A 30 14.80 -30.90 22.51
N GLN A 31 14.56 -29.99 21.55
CA GLN A 31 15.31 -28.75 21.43
C GLN A 31 15.11 -27.84 22.66
N ALA A 32 13.88 -27.72 23.16
CA ALA A 32 13.61 -26.95 24.38
C ALA A 32 14.28 -27.59 25.61
N GLN A 33 14.34 -28.93 25.66
CA GLN A 33 15.00 -29.67 26.72
C GLN A 33 16.53 -29.57 26.63
N GLU A 34 17.11 -29.47 25.42
CA GLU A 34 18.54 -29.19 25.22
C GLU A 34 18.90 -27.77 25.66
N ILE A 35 18.08 -26.78 25.29
CA ILE A 35 18.29 -25.37 25.64
C ILE A 35 18.14 -25.15 27.15
N MET A 36 17.10 -25.69 27.78
CA MET A 36 16.91 -25.55 29.22
C MET A 36 17.76 -26.49 30.05
N GLY A 37 17.94 -27.72 29.55
CA GLY A 37 18.64 -28.79 30.23
C GLY A 37 20.14 -28.77 29.99
N GLY A 38 20.69 -27.63 29.53
CA GLY A 38 22.10 -27.38 29.29
C GLY A 38 22.98 -27.96 30.41
N LYS A 39 23.29 -29.25 30.28
CA LYS A 39 24.28 -29.92 31.10
C LYS A 39 25.58 -29.30 30.64
N LYS A 40 26.08 -28.35 31.43
CA LYS A 40 27.51 -28.14 31.52
C LYS A 40 28.10 -29.51 31.85
N VAL A 41 28.58 -30.21 30.83
CA VAL A 41 29.48 -31.34 31.06
C VAL A 41 30.77 -30.69 31.55
N VAL A 42 30.84 -30.46 32.86
CA VAL A 42 32.10 -30.19 33.53
C VAL A 42 32.79 -31.55 33.57
N THR A 43 33.61 -31.83 32.57
CA THR A 43 34.64 -32.86 32.72
C THR A 43 35.68 -32.29 33.68
N LEU A 44 35.51 -32.58 34.97
CA LEU A 44 36.57 -32.41 35.96
C LEU A 44 37.64 -33.45 35.61
N LYS A 45 38.72 -33.02 34.98
CA LYS A 45 39.98 -33.74 35.16
C LYS A 45 40.66 -33.08 36.35
N GLU A 46 40.77 -33.84 37.43
CA GLU A 46 41.65 -33.48 38.53
C GLU A 46 43.07 -33.58 38.01
N ASP A 47 43.66 -32.44 37.65
CA ASP A 47 45.11 -32.36 37.61
C ASP A 47 45.58 -32.31 39.07
N GLU A 48 46.63 -33.08 39.40
CA GLU A 48 47.16 -33.30 40.76
C GLU A 48 47.69 -32.02 41.46
N GLN A 49 47.39 -30.83 40.95
CA GLN A 49 47.88 -29.53 41.45
C GLN A 49 46.79 -28.45 41.43
N GLY A 50 45.61 -28.74 41.99
CA GLY A 50 44.79 -27.77 42.73
C GLY A 50 44.39 -26.43 42.06
N GLY A 51 44.33 -26.34 40.73
CA GLY A 51 43.90 -25.13 40.02
C GLY A 51 42.73 -25.42 39.07
N ILE A 52 41.57 -24.80 39.31
CA ILE A 52 40.40 -24.91 38.42
C ILE A 52 40.60 -23.95 37.23
N ALA A 53 41.13 -24.45 36.11
CA ALA A 53 41.08 -23.75 34.83
C ALA A 53 39.73 -24.02 34.15
N VAL A 54 38.88 -22.99 34.05
CA VAL A 54 37.61 -23.06 33.32
C VAL A 54 37.87 -22.73 31.86
N GLU A 55 38.05 -23.74 31.03
CA GLU A 55 38.10 -23.57 29.57
C GLU A 55 36.70 -23.87 28.99
N SER A 56 36.08 -22.85 28.38
CA SER A 56 34.74 -22.95 27.80
C SER A 56 34.79 -23.69 26.46
N VAL A 57 34.41 -24.97 26.47
CA VAL A 57 34.27 -25.77 25.24
C VAL A 57 32.93 -25.41 24.56
N GLN A 58 33.01 -24.85 23.35
CA GLN A 58 31.85 -24.61 22.48
C GLN A 58 31.21 -25.93 22.07
N VAL A 59 29.89 -26.03 22.22
CA VAL A 59 29.10 -27.23 21.92
C VAL A 59 28.87 -27.33 20.41
N PRO A 60 29.16 -28.47 19.75
CA PRO A 60 29.02 -28.64 18.29
C PRO A 60 27.57 -28.61 17.76
N GLY A 61 26.55 -28.56 18.63
CA GLY A 61 25.14 -28.49 18.25
C GLY A 61 24.63 -27.08 17.91
N THR A 62 25.28 -26.02 18.40
CA THR A 62 24.84 -24.63 18.11
C THR A 62 25.16 -24.23 16.67
N ALA A 63 26.27 -24.71 16.11
CA ALA A 63 26.68 -24.37 14.75
C ALA A 63 25.66 -24.77 13.67
N MET A 64 25.00 -25.93 13.81
CA MET A 64 23.94 -26.33 12.87
C MET A 64 22.68 -25.51 13.04
N ILE A 65 22.33 -25.15 14.27
CA ILE A 65 21.17 -24.29 14.56
C ILE A 65 21.43 -22.88 14.02
N GLU A 66 22.62 -22.33 14.24
CA GLU A 66 23.05 -21.03 13.71
C GLU A 66 23.06 -21.03 12.18
N SER A 67 23.58 -22.09 11.55
CA SER A 67 23.55 -22.24 10.08
C SER A 67 22.12 -22.28 9.55
N ARG A 68 21.21 -23.02 10.21
CA ARG A 68 19.79 -23.09 9.84
C ARG A 68 19.08 -21.75 10.02
N VAL A 69 19.36 -21.04 11.11
CA VAL A 69 18.83 -19.69 11.38
C VAL A 69 19.33 -18.70 10.33
N ASN A 70 20.63 -18.72 10.02
CA ASN A 70 21.22 -17.87 8.99
C ASN A 70 20.63 -18.14 7.60
N LEU A 71 20.41 -19.42 7.26
CA LEU A 71 19.75 -19.78 6.00
C LEU A 71 18.29 -19.27 5.95
N MET A 72 17.54 -19.39 7.05
CA MET A 72 16.18 -18.84 7.12
C MET A 72 16.19 -17.32 6.97
N LEU A 73 17.11 -16.63 7.64
CA LEU A 73 17.26 -15.18 7.53
C LEU A 73 17.61 -14.77 6.10
N ASP A 74 18.54 -15.46 5.43
CA ASP A 74 18.90 -15.18 4.04
C ASP A 74 17.71 -15.43 3.09
N MET A 75 16.97 -16.52 3.28
CA MET A 75 15.74 -16.78 2.53
C MET A 75 14.68 -15.69 2.74
N HIS A 76 14.50 -15.23 3.97
CA HIS A 76 13.56 -14.15 4.28
C HIS A 76 14.01 -12.82 3.69
N SER A 77 15.29 -12.46 3.79
CA SER A 77 15.86 -11.27 3.16
C SER A 77 15.64 -11.28 1.65
N LYS A 78 15.97 -12.39 0.97
CA LYS A 78 15.73 -12.54 -0.47
C LYS A 78 14.26 -12.42 -0.84
N ARG A 79 13.36 -13.01 -0.05
CA ARG A 79 11.91 -12.89 -0.28
C ARG A 79 11.45 -11.44 -0.13
N ILE A 80 11.96 -10.72 0.87
CA ILE A 80 11.64 -9.31 1.08
C ILE A 80 12.14 -8.47 -0.09
N GLU A 81 13.37 -8.69 -0.56
CA GLU A 81 13.93 -8.00 -1.74
C GLU A 81 13.07 -8.24 -2.99
N GLN A 82 12.67 -9.48 -3.25
CA GLN A 82 11.78 -9.81 -4.38
C GLN A 82 10.42 -9.11 -4.28
N GLN A 83 9.85 -9.02 -3.07
CA GLN A 83 8.62 -8.28 -2.84
C GLN A 83 8.80 -6.78 -3.10
N PHE A 84 9.93 -6.22 -2.67
CA PHE A 84 10.27 -4.82 -2.94
C PHE A 84 10.46 -4.53 -4.43
N THR A 85 11.14 -5.40 -5.17
CA THR A 85 11.31 -5.23 -6.62
C THR A 85 9.96 -5.30 -7.33
N THR A 86 9.13 -6.29 -6.99
CA THR A 86 7.78 -6.41 -7.56
C THR A 86 6.94 -5.17 -7.27
N MET A 87 7.00 -4.63 -6.06
CA MET A 87 6.27 -3.42 -5.69
C MET A 87 6.80 -2.17 -6.41
N LYS A 88 8.11 -2.07 -6.60
CA LYS A 88 8.72 -0.98 -7.37
C LYS A 88 8.29 -1.02 -8.84
N ASP A 89 8.20 -2.22 -9.42
CA ASP A 89 7.79 -2.41 -10.80
C ASP A 89 6.32 -2.05 -10.99
N THR A 90 5.44 -2.44 -10.05
CA THR A 90 4.02 -2.07 -10.12
C THR A 90 3.81 -0.56 -9.94
N ILE A 91 4.54 0.07 -9.02
CA ILE A 91 4.51 1.54 -8.87
C ILE A 91 4.95 2.23 -10.15
N SER A 92 6.01 1.73 -10.79
CA SER A 92 6.54 2.30 -12.04
C SER A 92 5.54 2.15 -13.19
N ALA A 93 4.89 0.98 -13.31
CA ALA A 93 3.85 0.73 -14.29
C ALA A 93 2.64 1.67 -14.09
N LEU A 94 2.16 1.80 -12.85
CA LEU A 94 1.07 2.71 -12.51
C LEU A 94 1.42 4.18 -12.79
N ALA A 95 2.65 4.60 -12.50
CA ALA A 95 3.11 5.95 -12.81
C ALA A 95 3.11 6.22 -14.33
N MET A 96 3.51 5.23 -15.14
CA MET A 96 3.45 5.33 -16.61
C MET A 96 2.00 5.39 -17.10
N GLU A 97 1.09 4.60 -16.53
CA GLU A 97 -0.34 4.64 -16.87
C GLU A 97 -0.97 5.99 -16.52
N LEU A 98 -0.62 6.57 -15.36
CA LEU A 98 -1.06 7.90 -14.95
C LEU A 98 -0.59 8.99 -15.92
N GLU A 99 0.69 8.98 -16.32
CA GLU A 99 1.21 9.95 -17.29
C GLU A 99 0.58 9.75 -18.68
N ARG A 100 0.30 8.50 -19.08
CA ARG A 100 -0.45 8.22 -20.31
C ARG A 100 -1.87 8.79 -20.25
N MET A 101 -2.61 8.54 -19.17
CA MET A 101 -3.97 9.06 -19.00
C MET A 101 -3.98 10.59 -18.98
N LYS A 102 -2.99 11.22 -18.34
CA LYS A 102 -2.82 12.68 -18.34
C LYS A 102 -2.57 13.22 -19.75
N LEU A 103 -1.80 12.52 -20.57
CA LEU A 103 -1.57 12.89 -21.96
C LEU A 103 -2.83 12.71 -22.82
N GLU A 104 -3.59 11.64 -22.61
CA GLU A 104 -4.88 11.42 -23.27
C GLU A 104 -5.90 12.52 -22.88
N LEU A 105 -6.00 12.87 -21.60
CA LEU A 105 -6.83 13.98 -21.12
C LEU A 105 -6.46 15.32 -21.75
N ARG A 106 -5.17 15.62 -21.90
CA ARG A 106 -4.70 16.84 -22.60
C ARG A 106 -5.14 16.84 -24.06
N ARG A 107 -5.03 15.70 -24.77
CA ARG A 107 -5.50 15.60 -26.16
C ARG A 107 -7.01 15.83 -26.28
N PHE A 108 -7.80 15.33 -25.33
CA PHE A 108 -9.24 15.58 -25.29
C PHE A 108 -9.60 17.03 -24.92
N SER A 109 -8.82 17.70 -24.07
CA SER A 109 -9.05 19.13 -23.75
C SER A 109 -8.76 20.02 -24.96
N ASP A 110 -7.67 19.75 -25.68
CA ASP A 110 -7.23 20.58 -26.80
C ASP A 110 -8.15 20.42 -28.03
N THR A 111 -8.66 19.21 -28.26
CA THR A 111 -9.62 18.93 -29.35
C THR A 111 -11.00 19.54 -29.13
N LYS A 112 -11.46 19.68 -27.88
CA LYS A 112 -12.71 20.40 -27.57
C LYS A 112 -12.57 21.92 -27.73
N ALA A 113 -11.39 22.49 -27.46
CA ALA A 113 -11.14 23.91 -27.69
C ALA A 113 -11.14 24.28 -29.19
N HIS A 114 -10.63 23.43 -30.07
CA HIS A 114 -10.62 23.69 -31.52
C HIS A 114 -11.97 23.47 -32.22
N LYS A 115 -12.85 22.60 -31.69
CA LYS A 115 -14.15 22.34 -32.33
C LYS A 115 -15.23 23.39 -32.04
N VAL A 116 -15.05 24.22 -31.00
CA VAL A 116 -15.97 25.33 -30.69
C VAL A 116 -15.65 26.59 -31.50
N VAL A 117 -14.40 26.79 -31.93
CA VAL A 117 -14.02 27.98 -32.71
C VAL A 117 -14.39 27.87 -34.19
N GLN A 118 -14.38 26.68 -34.80
CA GLN A 118 -14.73 26.52 -36.22
C GLN A 118 -16.24 26.47 -36.53
N VAL A 119 -17.10 26.16 -35.56
CA VAL A 119 -18.56 26.08 -35.82
C VAL A 119 -19.25 27.45 -35.70
N VAL A 120 -18.59 28.47 -35.13
CA VAL A 120 -19.18 29.80 -34.92
C VAL A 120 -18.91 30.78 -36.07
N GLN A 121 -17.99 30.49 -37.00
CA GLN A 121 -17.61 31.46 -38.04
C GLN A 121 -18.31 31.33 -39.41
N GLU A 122 -19.05 30.25 -39.71
CA GLU A 122 -19.61 30.06 -41.06
C GLU A 122 -21.09 30.44 -41.26
N THR A 123 -21.81 30.88 -40.22
CA THR A 123 -23.23 31.28 -40.35
C THR A 123 -23.49 32.67 -39.80
N GLN A 124 -22.84 33.68 -40.36
CA GLN A 124 -23.38 35.04 -40.31
C GLN A 124 -23.24 35.74 -41.67
N LYS A 125 -23.97 35.24 -42.67
CA LYS A 125 -24.44 36.12 -43.75
C LYS A 125 -25.45 37.08 -43.13
N SER A 126 -25.11 38.36 -43.11
CA SER A 126 -26.02 39.44 -42.74
C SER A 126 -27.31 39.34 -43.57
N LEU A 127 -28.42 38.94 -42.94
CA LEU A 127 -29.74 39.11 -43.55
C LEU A 127 -29.98 40.62 -43.70
N LYS A 128 -30.05 41.08 -44.95
CA LYS A 128 -30.60 42.40 -45.27
C LYS A 128 -32.03 42.43 -44.74
N THR A 129 -32.30 43.34 -43.82
CA THR A 129 -33.64 43.63 -43.34
C THR A 129 -34.39 44.30 -44.49
N GLU A 130 -35.19 43.54 -45.23
CA GLU A 130 -36.21 44.15 -46.07
C GLU A 130 -37.29 44.75 -45.15
N GLU A 131 -37.53 46.05 -45.29
CA GLU A 131 -38.60 46.77 -44.61
C GLU A 131 -39.95 46.15 -44.98
N LYS A 132 -40.50 45.33 -44.08
CA LYS A 132 -41.88 44.86 -44.20
C LYS A 132 -42.81 45.98 -43.74
N ALA A 133 -43.75 46.35 -44.61
CA ALA A 133 -44.83 47.26 -44.29
C ALA A 133 -45.63 46.75 -43.06
N PRO A 134 -46.05 47.64 -42.15
CA PRO A 134 -46.75 47.23 -40.93
C PRO A 134 -48.14 46.68 -41.28
N HIS A 135 -48.37 45.40 -41.01
CA HIS A 135 -49.70 44.81 -41.02
C HIS A 135 -50.22 44.72 -39.57
N PRO A 136 -51.40 45.27 -39.24
CA PRO A 136 -51.90 45.28 -37.88
C PRO A 136 -52.50 43.91 -37.60
N ARG A 137 -51.72 43.01 -37.00
CA ARG A 137 -52.25 41.70 -36.59
C ARG A 137 -52.67 41.62 -35.14
N GLN A 138 -52.21 42.49 -34.25
CA GLN A 138 -52.63 42.55 -32.84
C GLN A 138 -52.47 44.00 -32.33
N GLY A 139 -53.28 44.40 -31.35
CA GLY A 139 -53.58 45.79 -30.97
C GLY A 139 -52.39 46.74 -30.80
N ASN A 140 -52.65 48.04 -30.90
CA ASN A 140 -51.68 49.15 -30.84
C ASN A 140 -51.04 49.32 -29.44
N TYR A 141 -50.36 48.29 -28.94
CA TYR A 141 -49.57 48.38 -27.73
C TYR A 141 -48.29 49.16 -28.04
N GLN A 142 -48.07 50.24 -27.31
CA GLN A 142 -46.79 50.94 -27.36
C GLN A 142 -45.77 50.17 -26.50
N PRO A 143 -44.47 50.26 -26.78
CA PRO A 143 -43.44 49.62 -25.94
C PRO A 143 -43.52 49.98 -24.44
N GLY A 144 -44.12 51.13 -24.08
CA GLY A 144 -44.40 51.51 -22.69
C GLY A 144 -45.62 50.83 -22.03
N ASP A 145 -46.44 50.12 -22.80
CA ASP A 145 -47.53 49.29 -22.28
C ASP A 145 -47.02 47.95 -21.76
N VAL A 146 -45.84 47.52 -22.21
CA VAL A 146 -45.15 46.29 -21.78
C VAL A 146 -43.94 46.64 -20.92
N ASP A 147 -44.08 47.65 -20.06
CA ASP A 147 -43.02 48.04 -19.16
C ASP A 147 -42.87 47.01 -18.03
N ILE A 148 -41.69 46.39 -17.97
CA ILE A 148 -41.34 45.34 -17.01
C ILE A 148 -41.54 45.81 -15.57
N GLY A 149 -41.39 47.11 -15.27
CA GLY A 149 -41.65 47.67 -13.94
C GLY A 149 -43.09 47.45 -13.43
N LYS A 150 -44.09 47.36 -14.33
CA LYS A 150 -45.49 47.10 -13.96
C LYS A 150 -45.76 45.60 -13.68
N MET A 151 -44.94 44.69 -14.21
CA MET A 151 -45.06 43.24 -13.96
C MET A 151 -44.56 42.85 -12.55
N PHE A 152 -43.60 43.58 -11.99
CA PHE A 152 -42.99 43.25 -10.68
C PHE A 152 -43.62 43.97 -9.48
N TYR A 153 -44.68 44.76 -9.69
CA TYR A 153 -45.36 45.51 -8.62
C TYR A 153 -46.59 44.81 -8.02
N PHE A 154 -46.78 43.50 -8.26
CA PHE A 154 -47.80 42.68 -7.60
C PHE A 154 -47.28 41.92 -6.36
N GLY A 155 -46.20 42.38 -5.73
CA GLY A 155 -45.53 41.68 -4.63
C GLY A 155 -45.29 42.47 -3.35
N HIS A 156 -45.74 43.72 -3.25
CA HIS A 156 -45.65 44.51 -2.01
C HIS A 156 -46.98 45.16 -1.65
N LYS A 157 -47.84 44.36 -1.00
CA LYS A 157 -48.61 44.72 0.20
C LYS A 157 -49.19 43.47 0.84
#